data_AF-A0A7C1U4E5-F1
#
_entry.id   AF-A0A7C1U4E5-F1
#
_cell.length_a   1.000
_cell.length_b   1.000
_cell.length_c   1.000
_cell.angle_alpha   90.00
_cell.angle_beta   90.00
_cell.angle_gamma   90.00
#
_symmetry.space_group_name_H-M   'P 1'
#
loop_
_entity.id
_entity.type
_entity.pdbx_description
1 polymer ?
#
loop_
_entity_poly.entity_id
_entity_poly.type
_entity_poly.pdbx_seq_one_letter_code
_entity_poly.pdbx_strand_id
1 'polypeptide(L)'
;MKLRRLPALFLPLFLAFLPARPLPAAEARVAVAANFLQPARALAAAFHETSGHELRLSHASTGMLYAQIRHGAPFEVFLAADQARPRRLIREGLAVPGSLFVYALGRLVLWNPAADAFEGGERYLRGMSFERLAIANPDTAPYGRAARETLERLGLWDR
;
A
#
# COMPACT_ATOMS: atom_id res chain seq x y z
N MET A 1 -64.70 3.48 -42.14
CA MET A 1 -63.31 3.52 -41.62
C MET A 1 -63.31 4.27 -40.30
N LYS A 2 -63.11 3.60 -39.15
CA LYS A 2 -62.57 4.17 -37.89
C LYS A 2 -62.35 3.05 -36.85
N LEU A 3 -61.17 3.11 -36.24
CA LEU A 3 -60.41 2.05 -35.59
C LEU A 3 -61.03 1.48 -34.30
N ARG A 4 -60.92 0.15 -34.14
CA ARG A 4 -61.07 -0.58 -32.87
C ARG A 4 -59.87 -0.26 -31.95
N ARG A 5 -60.14 0.17 -30.72
CA ARG A 5 -59.11 0.34 -29.67
C ARG A 5 -58.74 -1.04 -29.10
N LEU A 6 -57.51 -1.51 -29.33
CA LEU A 6 -56.95 -2.67 -28.63
C LEU A 6 -56.54 -2.27 -27.20
N PRO A 7 -56.65 -3.18 -26.21
CA PRO A 7 -56.29 -2.88 -24.83
C PRO A 7 -54.77 -2.85 -24.67
N ALA A 8 -54.26 -1.76 -24.12
CA ALA A 8 -52.85 -1.54 -23.77
C ALA A 8 -52.44 -2.34 -22.51
N LEU A 9 -52.69 -3.65 -22.48
CA LEU A 9 -52.48 -4.50 -21.31
C LEU A 9 -51.45 -5.62 -21.57
N PHE A 10 -50.36 -5.32 -22.28
CA PHE A 10 -49.23 -6.25 -22.43
C PHE A 10 -47.86 -5.62 -22.14
N LEU A 11 -47.80 -4.33 -21.77
CA LEU A 11 -46.54 -3.64 -21.56
C LEU A 11 -45.86 -3.85 -20.18
N PRO A 12 -46.52 -4.24 -19.06
CA PRO A 12 -45.80 -4.34 -17.79
C PRO A 12 -45.06 -5.67 -17.59
N LEU A 13 -45.27 -6.70 -18.42
CA LEU A 13 -44.69 -8.03 -18.20
C LEU A 13 -43.28 -8.20 -18.80
N PHE A 14 -42.85 -7.32 -19.71
CA PHE A 14 -41.54 -7.46 -20.38
C PHE A 14 -40.35 -6.91 -19.57
N LEU A 15 -40.60 -6.16 -18.49
CA LEU A 15 -39.53 -5.63 -17.63
C LEU A 15 -39.00 -6.64 -16.60
N ALA A 16 -39.68 -7.78 -16.42
CA ALA A 16 -39.36 -8.77 -15.37
C ALA A 16 -38.31 -9.82 -15.80
N PHE A 17 -37.81 -9.76 -17.05
CA PHE A 17 -36.88 -10.75 -17.61
C PHE A 17 -35.54 -10.15 -18.06
N LEU A 18 -35.07 -9.10 -17.39
CA LEU A 18 -33.67 -8.67 -17.57
C LEU A 18 -32.74 -9.75 -16.96
N PRO A 19 -31.89 -10.41 -17.76
CA PRO A 19 -30.93 -11.37 -17.21
C PRO A 19 -30.01 -10.64 -16.24
N ALA A 20 -29.87 -11.18 -15.03
CA ALA A 20 -28.91 -10.70 -14.05
C ALA A 20 -27.51 -10.81 -14.67
N ARG A 21 -26.93 -9.68 -15.09
CA ARG A 21 -25.54 -9.63 -15.51
C ARG A 21 -24.69 -9.92 -14.27
N PRO A 22 -23.78 -10.91 -14.29
CA PRO A 22 -22.82 -11.06 -13.22
C PRO A 22 -22.08 -9.73 -13.07
N LEU A 23 -22.09 -9.18 -11.85
CA LEU A 23 -21.34 -7.95 -11.55
C LEU A 23 -19.86 -8.25 -11.84
N PRO A 24 -19.19 -7.47 -12.70
CA PRO A 24 -17.76 -7.64 -12.91
C PRO A 24 -17.01 -7.49 -11.58
N ALA A 25 -15.92 -8.24 -11.46
CA ALA A 25 -14.99 -8.11 -10.35
C ALA A 25 -14.59 -6.63 -10.16
N ALA A 26 -14.84 -6.10 -8.96
CA ALA A 26 -14.41 -4.76 -8.59
C ALA A 26 -12.87 -4.69 -8.48
N GLU A 27 -12.33 -3.50 -8.74
CA GLU A 27 -10.90 -3.18 -8.63
C GLU A 27 -10.71 -2.15 -7.52
N ALA A 28 -9.69 -2.31 -6.67
CA ALA A 28 -9.29 -1.32 -5.69
C ALA A 28 -7.83 -0.86 -5.86
N ARG A 29 -7.58 0.44 -5.74
CA ARG A 29 -6.25 1.07 -5.86
C ARG A 29 -5.58 1.17 -4.50
N VAL A 30 -4.49 0.43 -4.32
CA VAL A 30 -3.77 0.32 -3.05
C VAL A 30 -2.40 0.98 -3.17
N ALA A 31 -2.17 2.03 -2.38
CA ALA A 31 -0.85 2.60 -2.16
C ALA A 31 -0.08 1.79 -1.11
N VAL A 32 1.07 1.24 -1.47
CA VAL A 32 1.86 0.33 -0.63
C VAL A 32 3.27 0.86 -0.45
N ALA A 33 3.69 1.06 0.80
CA ALA A 33 5.06 1.39 1.11
C ALA A 33 6.02 0.30 0.58
N ALA A 34 7.12 0.71 -0.04
CA ALA A 34 8.02 -0.19 -0.76
C ALA A 34 8.53 -1.40 0.06
N ASN A 35 8.69 -1.25 1.39
CA ASN A 35 9.10 -2.35 2.29
C ASN A 35 8.09 -3.50 2.35
N PHE A 36 6.83 -3.26 2.01
CA PHE A 36 5.73 -4.23 2.10
C PHE A 36 5.23 -4.70 0.72
N LEU A 37 5.92 -4.35 -0.37
CA LEU A 37 5.48 -4.68 -1.72
C LEU A 37 5.35 -6.19 -1.96
N GLN A 38 6.35 -6.99 -1.54
CA GLN A 38 6.32 -8.43 -1.80
C GLN A 38 5.19 -9.14 -1.01
N PRO A 39 5.04 -8.90 0.31
CA PRO A 39 3.85 -9.36 1.04
C PRO A 39 2.54 -8.88 0.42
N ALA A 40 2.45 -7.61 -0.01
CA ALA A 40 1.23 -7.07 -0.62
C ALA A 40 0.88 -7.76 -1.95
N ARG A 41 1.87 -8.15 -2.77
CA ARG A 41 1.64 -8.94 -3.99
C ARG A 41 1.04 -10.32 -3.67
N ALA A 42 1.58 -10.99 -2.65
CA ALA A 42 1.04 -12.28 -2.20
C ALA A 42 -0.39 -12.13 -1.66
N LEU A 43 -0.66 -11.07 -0.88
CA LEU A 43 -2.01 -10.76 -0.39
C LEU A 43 -2.97 -10.40 -1.52
N ALA A 44 -2.52 -9.69 -2.56
CA ALA A 44 -3.35 -9.37 -3.72
C ALA A 44 -3.74 -10.62 -4.51
N ALA A 45 -2.82 -11.57 -4.69
CA ALA A 45 -3.13 -12.85 -5.33
C ALA A 45 -4.15 -13.65 -4.50
N ALA A 46 -3.91 -13.80 -3.19
CA ALA A 46 -4.84 -14.50 -2.30
C ALA A 46 -6.21 -13.83 -2.21
N PHE A 47 -6.26 -12.49 -2.21
CA PHE A 47 -7.50 -11.72 -2.22
C PHE A 47 -8.29 -11.94 -3.52
N HIS A 48 -7.59 -12.00 -4.66
CA HIS A 48 -8.23 -12.32 -5.93
C HIS A 48 -8.82 -13.72 -5.97
N GLU A 49 -8.07 -14.73 -5.52
CA GLU A 49 -8.55 -16.12 -5.46
C GLU A 49 -9.80 -16.28 -4.57
N THR A 50 -9.86 -15.54 -3.47
CA THR A 50 -10.93 -15.67 -2.48
C THR A 50 -12.17 -14.82 -2.78
N SER A 51 -12.01 -13.65 -3.39
CA SER A 51 -13.11 -12.70 -3.62
C SER A 51 -13.49 -12.52 -5.09
N GLY A 52 -12.60 -12.90 -6.01
CA GLY A 52 -12.68 -12.56 -7.42
C GLY A 52 -12.31 -11.11 -7.74
N HIS A 53 -12.15 -10.22 -6.75
CA HIS A 53 -11.80 -8.81 -6.93
C HIS A 53 -10.31 -8.59 -7.19
N GLU A 54 -9.94 -7.44 -7.76
CA GLU A 54 -8.56 -7.12 -8.12
C GLU A 54 -8.00 -5.98 -7.26
N LEU A 55 -6.74 -6.11 -6.81
CA LEU A 55 -6.02 -5.03 -6.13
C LEU A 55 -4.92 -4.47 -7.05
N ARG A 56 -5.04 -3.21 -7.46
CA ARG A 56 -3.99 -2.48 -8.19
C ARG A 56 -3.02 -1.85 -7.21
N LEU A 57 -1.82 -2.44 -7.11
CA LEU A 57 -0.78 -1.97 -6.20
C LEU A 57 0.08 -0.87 -6.84
N SER A 58 0.11 0.31 -6.23
CA SER A 58 1.10 1.36 -6.50
C SER A 58 2.08 1.44 -5.34
N HIS A 59 3.37 1.63 -5.62
CA HIS A 59 4.39 1.55 -4.58
C HIS A 59 5.44 2.66 -4.68
N ALA A 60 5.81 3.21 -3.54
CA ALA A 60 6.87 4.21 -3.37
C ALA A 60 7.25 4.30 -1.89
N SER A 61 8.07 5.29 -1.50
CA SER A 61 8.27 5.59 -0.08
C SER A 61 6.96 6.09 0.56
N THR A 62 6.79 5.85 1.85
CA THR A 62 5.59 6.30 2.58
C THR A 62 5.38 7.80 2.47
N GLY A 63 6.45 8.60 2.48
CA GLY A 63 6.38 10.04 2.28
C GLY A 63 5.90 10.45 0.88
N MET A 64 6.36 9.76 -0.16
CA MET A 64 5.90 10.02 -1.54
C MET A 64 4.42 9.68 -1.71
N LEU A 65 3.99 8.50 -1.23
CA LEU A 65 2.58 8.08 -1.32
C LEU A 65 1.67 9.02 -0.53
N TYR A 66 2.10 9.43 0.67
CA TYR A 66 1.41 10.45 1.45
C TYR A 66 1.24 11.75 0.65
N ALA A 67 2.31 12.24 -0.01
CA ALA A 67 2.24 13.43 -0.83
C ALA A 67 1.30 13.25 -2.03
N GLN A 68 1.32 12.09 -2.69
CA GLN A 68 0.39 11.79 -3.78
C GLN A 68 -1.07 11.82 -3.30
N ILE A 69 -1.39 11.20 -2.16
CA ILE A 69 -2.74 11.24 -1.56
C ILE A 69 -3.16 12.68 -1.25
N ARG A 70 -2.27 13.46 -0.64
CA ARG A 70 -2.47 14.91 -0.40
C ARG A 70 -2.79 15.71 -1.66
N HIS A 71 -2.26 15.28 -2.80
CA HIS A 71 -2.45 15.91 -4.11
C HIS A 71 -3.60 15.27 -4.92
N GLY A 72 -4.45 14.45 -4.28
CA GLY A 72 -5.65 13.91 -4.91
C GLY A 72 -5.43 12.61 -5.69
N ALA A 73 -4.32 11.91 -5.48
CA ALA A 73 -4.17 10.56 -6.03
C ALA A 73 -5.28 9.65 -5.47
N PRO A 74 -6.06 8.98 -6.34
CA PRO A 74 -7.29 8.30 -5.96
C PRO A 74 -7.03 6.90 -5.40
N PHE A 75 -6.26 6.80 -4.33
CA PHE A 75 -6.04 5.54 -3.61
C PHE A 75 -7.16 5.29 -2.60
N GLU A 76 -7.61 4.03 -2.52
CA GLU A 76 -8.66 3.59 -1.59
C GLU A 76 -8.08 2.97 -0.33
N VAL A 77 -6.86 2.42 -0.42
CA VAL A 77 -6.13 1.85 0.70
C VAL A 77 -4.71 2.38 0.72
N PHE A 78 -4.21 2.73 1.90
CA PHE A 78 -2.83 3.16 2.12
C PHE A 78 -2.12 2.31 3.17
N LEU A 79 -1.23 1.44 2.72
CA LEU A 79 -0.37 0.59 3.56
C LEU A 79 0.97 1.31 3.79
N ALA A 80 1.02 2.11 4.84
CA ALA A 80 2.19 2.91 5.22
C ALA A 80 3.21 2.12 6.07
N ALA A 81 4.49 2.51 6.01
CA ALA A 81 5.53 1.95 6.89
C ALA A 81 5.70 2.71 8.21
N ASP A 82 4.79 3.64 8.51
CA ASP A 82 4.73 4.38 9.78
C ASP A 82 3.27 4.65 10.17
N GLN A 83 3.05 5.05 11.42
CA GLN A 83 1.73 5.47 11.91
C GLN A 83 1.48 6.97 11.76
N ALA A 84 2.53 7.77 11.61
CA ALA A 84 2.45 9.23 11.65
C ALA A 84 1.67 9.78 10.44
N ARG A 85 1.96 9.27 9.25
CA ARG A 85 1.35 9.72 7.99
C ARG A 85 -0.10 9.27 7.85
N PRO A 86 -0.48 8.00 8.12
CA PRO A 86 -1.90 7.63 8.17
C PRO A 86 -2.72 8.44 9.18
N ARG A 87 -2.19 8.64 10.41
CA ARG A 87 -2.86 9.51 11.40
C ARG A 87 -3.05 10.94 10.89
N ARG A 88 -2.05 11.46 10.17
CA ARG A 88 -2.09 12.79 9.60
C ARG A 88 -3.15 12.90 8.49
N LEU A 89 -3.25 11.92 7.59
CA LEU A 89 -4.29 11.88 6.56
C LEU A 89 -5.70 11.87 7.17
N ILE A 90 -5.91 11.12 8.26
CA ILE A 90 -7.19 11.13 8.98
C ILE A 90 -7.49 12.53 9.55
N ARG A 91 -6.52 13.16 10.23
CA ARG A 91 -6.71 14.52 10.77
C ARG A 91 -6.99 15.56 9.69
N GLU A 92 -6.43 15.36 8.51
CA GLU A 92 -6.61 16.26 7.36
C GLU A 92 -7.89 15.97 6.56
N GLY A 93 -8.71 14.99 6.97
CA GLY A 93 -9.96 14.64 6.30
C GLY A 93 -9.77 13.88 4.97
N LEU A 94 -8.57 13.34 4.73
CA LEU A 94 -8.20 12.63 3.49
C LEU A 94 -8.20 11.11 3.65
N ALA A 95 -8.56 10.60 4.82
CA ALA A 95 -8.73 9.18 5.10
C ALA A 95 -9.94 8.97 6.02
N VAL A 96 -10.59 7.81 5.90
CA VAL A 96 -11.80 7.47 6.65
C VAL A 96 -11.49 7.41 8.16
N PRO A 97 -12.20 8.17 9.02
CA PRO A 97 -12.04 8.10 10.47
C PRO A 97 -12.24 6.68 10.99
N GLY A 98 -11.39 6.25 11.94
CA GLY A 98 -11.46 4.91 12.53
C GLY A 98 -10.92 3.76 11.67
N SER A 99 -10.50 4.01 10.42
CA SER A 99 -9.96 2.97 9.53
C SER A 99 -8.49 2.60 9.82
N LEU A 100 -7.78 3.40 10.62
CA LEU A 100 -6.37 3.16 10.95
C LEU A 100 -6.24 2.03 11.97
N PHE A 101 -5.49 0.99 11.61
CA PHE A 101 -5.00 -0.03 12.51
C PHE A 101 -3.56 -0.45 12.14
N VAL A 102 -2.88 -1.12 13.07
CA VAL A 102 -1.53 -1.65 12.83
C VAL A 102 -1.66 -3.00 12.14
N TYR A 103 -1.30 -3.07 10.86
CA TYR A 103 -1.38 -4.30 10.07
C TYR A 103 -0.10 -5.15 10.14
N ALA A 104 1.05 -4.54 10.46
CA ALA A 104 2.34 -5.22 10.55
C ALA A 104 3.33 -4.45 11.44
N LEU A 105 4.31 -5.17 11.98
CA LEU A 105 5.48 -4.61 12.67
C LEU A 105 6.75 -4.93 11.88
N GLY A 106 7.43 -3.89 11.41
CA GLY A 106 8.68 -4.03 10.68
C GLY A 106 9.86 -4.32 11.60
N ARG A 107 10.91 -4.95 11.04
CA ARG A 107 12.22 -5.09 11.68
C ARG A 107 13.29 -4.52 10.76
N LEU A 108 14.11 -3.60 11.28
CA LEU A 108 15.29 -3.12 10.59
C LEU A 108 16.37 -4.21 10.62
N VAL A 109 17.06 -4.40 9.50
CA VAL A 109 18.17 -5.35 9.38
C VAL A 109 19.32 -4.72 8.61
N LEU A 110 20.54 -5.13 8.95
CA LEU A 110 21.69 -4.97 8.08
C LEU A 110 21.76 -6.19 7.17
N TRP A 111 21.92 -5.98 5.87
CA TRP A 111 21.94 -7.06 4.90
C TRP A 111 23.12 -6.91 3.93
N ASN A 112 23.70 -8.04 3.55
CA ASN A 112 24.72 -8.15 2.52
C ASN A 112 24.39 -9.37 1.65
N PRO A 113 24.58 -9.29 0.31
CA PRO A 113 24.36 -10.43 -0.57
C PRO A 113 25.30 -11.62 -0.31
N ALA A 114 26.50 -11.39 0.24
CA ALA A 114 27.38 -12.45 0.70
C ALA A 114 26.96 -12.92 2.11
N ALA A 115 26.65 -14.22 2.22
CA ALA A 115 26.05 -14.81 3.43
C ALA A 115 26.96 -14.75 4.66
N ASP A 116 28.28 -14.71 4.45
CA ASP A 116 29.35 -14.69 5.43
C ASP A 116 30.04 -13.32 5.54
N ALA A 117 29.46 -12.27 4.96
CA ALA A 117 30.05 -10.94 4.91
C ALA A 117 30.41 -10.35 6.28
N PHE A 118 29.70 -10.78 7.33
CA PHE A 118 29.98 -10.37 8.69
C PHE A 118 29.44 -11.32 9.75
N GLU A 119 30.22 -11.46 10.81
CA GLU A 119 29.75 -11.99 12.08
C GLU A 119 29.44 -10.81 13.02
N GLY A 120 28.18 -10.38 13.03
CA GLY A 120 27.69 -9.28 13.86
C GLY A 120 27.68 -7.92 13.16
N GLY A 121 26.49 -7.38 12.95
CA GLY A 121 26.30 -6.19 12.12
C GLY A 121 26.92 -4.91 12.68
N GLU A 122 26.89 -4.70 14.01
CA GLU A 122 27.53 -3.52 14.60
C GLU A 122 29.05 -3.52 14.41
N ARG A 123 29.69 -4.67 14.64
CA ARG A 123 31.15 -4.82 14.44
C ARG A 123 31.52 -4.54 12.98
N TYR A 124 30.73 -5.04 12.04
CA TYR A 124 30.92 -4.77 10.61
C TYR A 124 30.76 -3.29 10.27
N LEU A 125 29.70 -2.63 10.78
CA LEU A 125 29.47 -1.20 10.58
C LEU A 125 30.61 -0.34 11.16
N ARG A 126 31.11 -0.68 12.34
CA ARG A 126 32.25 0.02 12.98
C ARG A 126 33.56 -0.22 12.26
N GLY A 127 33.76 -1.41 11.70
CA GLY A 127 34.95 -1.75 10.94
C GLY A 127 35.06 -1.00 9.59
N MET A 128 33.93 -0.49 9.07
CA MET A 128 33.86 0.21 7.78
C MET A 128 34.53 -0.57 6.64
N SER A 129 34.45 -1.89 6.68
CA SER A 129 35.08 -2.81 5.71
C SER A 129 34.24 -2.95 4.42
N PHE A 130 33.52 -1.89 4.03
CA PHE A 130 32.66 -1.83 2.86
C PHE A 130 32.84 -0.48 2.16
N GLU A 131 32.69 -0.45 0.84
CA GLU A 131 32.80 0.80 0.07
C GLU A 131 31.60 1.73 0.27
N ARG A 132 30.39 1.16 0.34
CA ARG A 132 29.13 1.89 0.35
C ARG A 132 28.13 1.20 1.25
N LEU A 133 27.41 1.99 2.05
CA LEU A 133 26.23 1.55 2.81
C LEU A 133 24.98 2.15 2.17
N ALA A 134 24.15 1.31 1.56
CA ALA A 134 22.91 1.76 0.96
C ALA A 134 21.83 1.93 2.05
N ILE A 135 21.22 3.12 2.10
CA ILE A 135 20.07 3.42 2.94
C ILE A 135 18.98 4.12 2.13
N ALA A 136 17.71 3.89 2.49
CA ALA A 136 16.63 4.67 1.93
C ALA A 136 16.70 6.12 2.43
N ASN A 137 16.21 7.08 1.64
CA ASN A 137 16.16 8.50 2.05
C ASN A 137 15.37 8.65 3.37
N PRO A 138 16.01 9.09 4.49
CA PRO A 138 15.37 9.15 5.81
C PRO A 138 14.18 10.10 5.92
N ASP A 139 14.11 11.12 5.07
CA ASP A 139 13.05 12.12 5.10
C ASP A 139 11.73 11.52 4.59
N THR A 140 11.82 10.64 3.61
CA THR A 140 10.64 10.09 2.93
C THR A 140 10.35 8.63 3.30
N ALA A 141 11.36 7.86 3.69
CA ALA A 141 11.23 6.43 3.96
C ALA A 141 11.41 6.10 5.46
N PRO A 142 10.42 5.50 6.14
CA PRO A 142 10.52 5.12 7.54
C PRO A 142 11.69 4.18 7.86
N TYR A 143 12.04 3.24 6.97
CA TYR A 143 13.20 2.37 7.15
C TYR A 143 14.53 3.12 6.97
N GLY A 144 14.55 4.17 6.15
CA GLY A 144 15.70 5.09 6.07
C GLY A 144 15.91 5.87 7.35
N ARG A 145 14.81 6.34 7.95
CA ARG A 145 14.83 6.99 9.28
C ARG A 145 15.34 6.04 10.36
N ALA A 146 14.81 4.82 10.42
CA ALA A 146 15.28 3.82 11.38
C ALA A 146 16.77 3.48 11.20
N ALA A 147 17.26 3.42 9.95
CA ALA A 147 18.67 3.22 9.66
C ALA A 147 19.52 4.41 10.16
N ARG A 148 19.10 5.64 9.89
CA ARG A 148 19.75 6.85 10.40
C ARG A 148 19.78 6.88 11.92
N GLU A 149 18.65 6.68 12.60
CA GLU A 149 18.55 6.63 14.07
C GLU A 149 19.49 5.57 14.66
N THR A 150 19.62 4.42 13.99
CA THR A 150 20.55 3.35 14.39
C THR A 150 22.00 3.80 14.25
N LEU A 151 22.38 4.37 13.10
CA LEU A 151 23.74 4.83 12.84
C LEU A 151 24.14 6.01 13.74
N GLU A 152 23.22 6.94 14.02
CA GLU A 152 23.40 8.03 14.98
C GLU A 152 23.66 7.47 16.39
N ARG A 153 22.87 6.49 16.83
CA ARG A 153 23.07 5.82 18.13
C ARG A 153 24.41 5.10 18.23
N LEU A 154 24.92 4.56 17.12
CA LEU A 154 26.22 3.92 17.06
C LEU A 154 27.40 4.90 16.93
N GLY A 155 27.12 6.19 16.70
CA GLY A 155 28.12 7.23 16.44
C GLY A 155 28.78 7.09 15.06
N LEU A 156 28.05 6.58 14.08
CA LEU A 156 28.55 6.23 12.74
C LEU A 156 27.89 7.05 11.61
N TRP A 157 26.92 7.92 11.89
CA TRP A 157 26.17 8.62 10.84
C TRP A 157 27.00 9.70 10.12
N ASP A 158 27.75 10.52 10.87
CA ASP A 158 28.54 11.63 10.33
C ASP A 158 29.98 11.23 9.95
N ARG A 159 30.24 9.91 9.84
CA ARG A 159 31.58 9.38 9.54
C ARG A 159 31.83 9.18 8.06
#